data_AF-A0A929ZZ77-F1
#
_entry.id   AF-A0A929ZZ77-F1
#
_cell.length_a   1.000
_cell.length_b   1.000
_cell.length_c   1.000
_cell.angle_alpha   90.00
_cell.angle_beta   90.00
_cell.angle_gamma   90.00
#
_symmetry.space_group_name_H-M   'P 1'
#
loop_
_entity.id
_entity.type
_entity.pdbx_description
1 polymer ?
#
loop_
_entity_poly.entity_id
_entity_poly.type
_entity_poly.pdbx_seq_one_letter_code
_entity_poly.pdbx_strand_id
1 'polypeptide(L)'
;KLNIVDLYRYGIGRTSTLGLKLFFNPGLIIEFGLKTKNDIDTTIYNIENFPFNIDFFIPKNEHSLSGESEDKFWDKILPTSALSSYKISYDILYKLIPSIINVDFDTFSRTINQINSIGTKKYEEAIQHKKTTVLINECRKISSAAAISSMGPTTYLFTTRGTAISHLNYHDDWKHYNYE
;
A
#
# COMPACT_ATOMS: atom_id res chain seq x y z
N LYS A 1 -14.74 -10.03 24.21
CA LYS A 1 -13.64 -9.34 23.47
C LYS A 1 -14.01 -9.36 22.00
N LEU A 2 -13.96 -8.20 21.34
CA LEU A 2 -14.18 -8.10 19.89
C LEU A 2 -13.10 -8.90 19.15
N ASN A 3 -13.49 -9.71 18.17
CA ASN A 3 -12.58 -10.50 17.34
C ASN A 3 -12.84 -10.26 15.83
N ILE A 4 -12.03 -10.87 14.97
CA ILE A 4 -12.12 -10.71 13.50
C ILE A 4 -13.48 -11.15 12.93
N VAL A 5 -14.10 -12.19 13.50
CA VAL A 5 -15.41 -12.70 13.07
C VAL A 5 -16.51 -11.69 13.40
N ASP A 6 -16.42 -11.03 14.56
CA ASP A 6 -17.36 -9.99 14.95
C ASP A 6 -17.31 -8.81 13.97
N LEU A 7 -16.11 -8.30 13.64
CA LEU A 7 -15.95 -7.19 12.69
C LEU A 7 -16.40 -7.57 11.27
N TYR A 8 -16.13 -8.79 10.83
CA TYR A 8 -16.59 -9.29 9.55
C TYR A 8 -18.13 -9.35 9.47
N ARG A 9 -18.81 -9.79 10.54
CA ARG A 9 -20.28 -9.79 10.64
C ARG A 9 -20.87 -8.38 10.55
N TYR A 10 -20.16 -7.36 11.04
CA TYR A 10 -20.54 -5.96 10.85
C TYR A 10 -20.29 -5.42 9.44
N GLY A 11 -19.81 -6.27 8.52
CA GLY A 11 -19.58 -5.90 7.13
C GLY A 11 -18.27 -5.17 6.88
N ILE A 12 -17.35 -5.17 7.84
CA ILE A 12 -15.99 -4.65 7.65
C ILE A 12 -15.15 -5.72 6.96
N GLY A 13 -14.26 -5.30 6.06
CA GLY A 13 -13.38 -6.22 5.35
C GLY A 13 -14.10 -7.15 4.37
N ARG A 14 -15.15 -6.65 3.68
CA ARG A 14 -15.92 -7.41 2.66
C ARG A 14 -15.12 -7.70 1.39
N THR A 15 -14.34 -6.75 0.91
CA THR A 15 -13.48 -6.93 -0.28
C THR A 15 -12.11 -7.50 0.10
N SER A 16 -11.41 -6.86 1.05
CA SER A 16 -10.12 -7.33 1.59
C SER A 16 -10.20 -7.50 3.11
N THR A 17 -9.55 -8.52 3.66
CA THR A 17 -9.47 -8.73 5.11
C THR A 17 -8.25 -8.06 5.75
N LEU A 18 -7.35 -7.47 4.94
CA LEU A 18 -6.13 -6.82 5.40
C LEU A 18 -6.35 -5.86 6.57
N GLY A 19 -7.27 -4.90 6.43
CA GLY A 19 -7.54 -3.92 7.49
C GLY A 19 -8.04 -4.54 8.80
N LEU A 20 -8.75 -5.67 8.71
CA LEU A 20 -9.17 -6.42 9.91
C LEU A 20 -8.01 -7.16 10.55
N LYS A 21 -7.20 -7.84 9.73
CA LYS A 21 -6.08 -8.66 10.20
C LYS A 21 -4.99 -7.79 10.82
N LEU A 22 -4.64 -6.67 10.17
CA LEU A 22 -3.64 -5.72 10.67
C LEU A 22 -4.05 -5.04 11.98
N PHE A 23 -5.36 -4.98 12.30
CA PHE A 23 -5.82 -4.46 13.59
C PHE A 23 -5.41 -5.35 14.77
N PHE A 24 -5.29 -6.66 14.54
CA PHE A 24 -4.94 -7.63 15.59
C PHE A 24 -3.49 -8.14 15.49
N ASN A 25 -2.93 -8.14 14.28
CA ASN A 25 -1.59 -8.64 13.96
C ASN A 25 -0.83 -7.54 13.20
N PRO A 26 -0.15 -6.61 13.91
CA PRO A 26 0.65 -5.57 13.26
C PRO A 26 1.82 -6.18 12.50
N GLY A 27 2.31 -5.48 11.48
CA GLY A 27 3.39 -5.93 10.61
C GLY A 27 2.99 -5.84 9.13
N LEU A 28 3.47 -6.79 8.31
CA LEU A 28 3.11 -6.89 6.90
C LEU A 28 2.31 -8.18 6.65
N ILE A 29 1.16 -8.04 5.97
CA ILE A 29 0.31 -9.14 5.55
C ILE A 29 0.17 -9.11 4.02
N ILE A 30 0.24 -10.29 3.39
CA ILE A 30 -0.02 -10.48 1.96
C ILE A 30 -1.12 -11.54 1.82
N GLU A 31 -2.16 -11.26 1.04
CA GLU A 31 -3.32 -12.16 0.85
C GLU A 31 -3.68 -12.36 -0.63
N PHE A 32 -4.24 -13.53 -1.00
CA PHE A 32 -4.62 -13.86 -2.40
C PHE A 32 -5.98 -13.25 -2.84
N GLY A 33 -6.69 -12.56 -1.94
CA GLY A 33 -7.96 -11.88 -2.24
C GLY A 33 -9.16 -12.79 -2.57
N LEU A 34 -8.95 -14.06 -2.94
CA LEU A 34 -9.99 -15.03 -3.24
C LEU A 34 -10.68 -15.49 -1.94
N LYS A 35 -11.79 -14.82 -1.61
CA LYS A 35 -12.70 -15.28 -0.56
C LYS A 35 -13.57 -16.39 -1.10
N THR A 36 -13.49 -17.56 -0.50
CA THR A 36 -14.59 -18.54 -0.61
C THR A 36 -15.67 -18.14 0.40
N LYS A 37 -16.92 -18.61 0.22
CA LYS A 37 -18.04 -18.30 1.14
C LYS A 37 -17.73 -18.62 2.62
N ASN A 38 -16.73 -19.47 2.88
CA ASN A 38 -16.44 -20.02 4.19
C ASN A 38 -15.03 -19.67 4.71
N ASP A 39 -14.19 -19.01 3.92
CA ASP A 39 -12.80 -18.76 4.31
C ASP A 39 -12.53 -17.27 4.51
N ILE A 40 -12.28 -16.91 5.76
CA ILE A 40 -11.96 -15.55 6.20
C ILE A 40 -10.44 -15.33 6.13
N ASP A 41 -9.63 -16.41 6.07
CA ASP A 41 -8.18 -16.30 6.09
C ASP A 41 -7.53 -16.61 4.73
N THR A 42 -7.38 -15.56 3.93
CA THR A 42 -6.66 -15.59 2.65
C THR A 42 -5.17 -15.27 2.79
N THR A 43 -4.60 -15.30 4.00
CA THR A 43 -3.20 -14.90 4.26
C THR A 43 -2.23 -15.89 3.62
N ILE A 44 -1.27 -15.35 2.88
CA ILE A 44 -0.16 -16.09 2.26
C ILE A 44 1.08 -15.95 3.13
N TYR A 45 1.30 -14.72 3.60
CA TYR A 45 2.52 -14.35 4.29
C TYR A 45 2.20 -13.30 5.34
N ASN A 46 2.73 -13.51 6.55
CA ASN A 46 2.62 -12.60 7.68
C ASN A 46 4.02 -12.36 8.26
N ILE A 47 4.39 -11.10 8.40
CA ILE A 47 5.67 -10.67 8.99
C ILE A 47 5.34 -9.77 10.16
N GLU A 48 5.55 -10.26 11.38
CA GLU A 48 5.30 -9.46 12.59
C GLU A 48 6.32 -8.31 12.73
N ASN A 49 7.60 -8.61 12.44
CA ASN A 49 8.70 -7.64 12.53
C ASN A 49 9.15 -7.21 11.13
N PHE A 50 8.47 -6.22 10.57
CA PHE A 50 8.86 -5.64 9.28
C PHE A 50 10.19 -4.88 9.40
N PRO A 51 11.21 -5.14 8.56
CA PRO A 51 12.58 -4.69 8.82
C PRO A 51 12.92 -3.28 8.29
N PHE A 52 12.02 -2.66 7.53
CA PHE A 52 12.25 -1.34 6.92
C PHE A 52 11.38 -0.28 7.59
N ASN A 53 11.85 0.96 7.58
CA ASN A 53 11.11 2.09 8.11
C ASN A 53 9.98 2.48 7.15
N ILE A 54 8.87 2.96 7.70
CA ILE A 54 7.74 3.45 6.91
C ILE A 54 7.40 4.88 7.33
N ASP A 55 7.44 5.79 6.37
CA ASP A 55 7.00 7.16 6.56
C ASP A 55 5.69 7.40 5.80
N PHE A 56 4.76 8.10 6.44
CA PHE A 56 3.46 8.46 5.88
C PHE A 56 3.31 9.98 5.85
N PHE A 57 2.82 10.48 4.74
CA PHE A 57 2.57 11.89 4.50
C PHE A 57 1.12 12.07 4.05
N ILE A 58 0.37 12.93 4.75
CA ILE A 58 -1.03 13.21 4.46
C ILE A 58 -1.16 14.67 4.03
N PRO A 59 -1.41 14.96 2.74
CA PRO A 59 -1.71 16.29 2.25
C PRO A 59 -2.88 16.93 3.00
N LYS A 60 -2.74 18.20 3.37
CA LYS A 60 -3.81 18.98 4.01
C LYS A 60 -4.85 19.38 2.96
N ASN A 61 -6.12 19.31 3.34
CA ASN A 61 -7.28 19.68 2.53
C ASN A 61 -7.44 18.86 1.23
N GLU A 62 -6.87 17.66 1.19
CA GLU A 62 -7.09 16.69 0.10
C GLU A 62 -7.96 15.54 0.60
N HIS A 63 -8.69 14.92 -0.31
CA HIS A 63 -9.62 13.84 0.00
C HIS A 63 -9.41 12.64 -0.92
N SER A 64 -9.65 11.45 -0.37
CA SER A 64 -9.65 10.19 -1.13
C SER A 64 -10.86 10.14 -2.08
N LEU A 65 -10.69 9.50 -3.23
CA LEU A 65 -11.85 9.07 -4.02
C LEU A 65 -12.56 7.94 -3.26
N SER A 66 -13.89 7.99 -3.14
CA SER A 66 -14.67 6.98 -2.42
C SER A 66 -16.11 6.86 -2.93
N GLY A 67 -16.76 5.75 -2.57
CA GLY A 67 -18.17 5.50 -2.88
C GLY A 67 -18.44 5.41 -4.38
N GLU A 68 -19.58 5.95 -4.84
CA GLU A 68 -20.01 5.85 -6.25
C GLU A 68 -18.98 6.44 -7.23
N SER A 69 -18.21 7.44 -6.79
CA SER A 69 -17.16 8.04 -7.63
C SER A 69 -15.96 7.10 -7.81
N GLU A 70 -15.63 6.32 -6.78
CA GLU A 70 -14.62 5.26 -6.84
C GLU A 70 -15.10 4.09 -7.71
N ASP A 71 -16.37 3.68 -7.57
CA ASP A 71 -16.97 2.62 -8.38
C ASP A 71 -16.90 2.97 -9.88
N LYS A 72 -17.37 4.18 -10.25
CA LYS A 72 -17.32 4.68 -11.64
C LYS A 72 -15.91 4.81 -12.19
N PHE A 73 -14.93 5.04 -11.32
CA PHE A 73 -13.52 5.08 -11.71
C PHE A 73 -13.02 3.67 -12.04
N TRP A 74 -13.30 2.68 -11.18
CA TRP A 74 -12.88 1.31 -11.38
C TRP A 74 -13.58 0.62 -12.54
N ASP A 75 -14.86 0.90 -12.79
CA ASP A 75 -15.61 0.39 -13.95
C ASP A 75 -14.94 0.74 -15.29
N LYS A 76 -14.17 1.82 -15.35
CA LYS A 76 -13.46 2.26 -16.57
C LYS A 76 -12.08 1.62 -16.73
N ILE A 77 -11.50 1.11 -15.65
CA ILE A 77 -10.10 0.65 -15.60
C ILE A 77 -10.03 -0.87 -15.54
N LEU A 78 -11.00 -1.50 -14.88
CA LEU A 78 -11.04 -2.95 -14.67
C LEU A 78 -11.82 -3.65 -15.78
N PRO A 79 -11.46 -4.91 -16.10
CA PRO A 79 -10.30 -5.64 -15.61
C PRO A 79 -9.00 -5.11 -16.22
N THR A 80 -7.91 -5.15 -15.44
CA THR A 80 -6.57 -4.96 -16.01
C THR A 80 -6.08 -6.24 -16.70
N SER A 81 -4.95 -6.16 -17.41
CA SER A 81 -4.36 -7.31 -18.09
C SER A 81 -3.96 -8.44 -17.12
N ALA A 82 -4.36 -9.67 -17.43
CA ALA A 82 -3.95 -10.87 -16.69
C ALA A 82 -2.42 -11.00 -16.61
N LEU A 83 -1.70 -10.57 -17.64
CA LEU A 83 -0.23 -10.55 -17.64
C LEU A 83 0.32 -9.65 -16.52
N SER A 84 -0.31 -8.50 -16.27
CA SER A 84 0.04 -7.63 -15.14
C SER A 84 -0.16 -8.35 -13.81
N SER A 85 -1.30 -9.03 -13.63
CA SER A 85 -1.58 -9.81 -12.42
C SER A 85 -0.56 -10.93 -12.20
N TYR A 86 -0.18 -11.67 -13.25
CA TYR A 86 0.85 -12.70 -13.16
C TYR A 86 2.22 -12.13 -12.80
N LYS A 87 2.57 -10.98 -13.39
CA LYS A 87 3.84 -10.31 -13.12
C LYS A 87 3.91 -9.81 -11.68
N ILE A 88 2.84 -9.18 -11.18
CA ILE A 88 2.75 -8.73 -9.78
C ILE A 88 2.87 -9.92 -8.84
N SER A 89 2.14 -11.01 -9.11
CA SER A 89 2.19 -12.23 -8.28
C SER A 89 3.60 -12.82 -8.24
N TYR A 90 4.26 -12.91 -9.40
CA TYR A 90 5.65 -13.36 -9.50
C TYR A 90 6.60 -12.43 -8.72
N ASP A 91 6.49 -11.11 -8.90
CA ASP A 91 7.36 -10.14 -8.23
C ASP A 91 7.15 -10.16 -6.70
N ILE A 92 5.91 -10.34 -6.22
CA ILE A 92 5.63 -10.50 -4.79
C ILE A 92 6.29 -11.78 -4.24
N LEU A 93 5.99 -12.93 -4.86
CA LEU A 93 6.40 -14.24 -4.33
C LEU A 93 7.90 -14.49 -4.45
N TYR A 94 8.52 -14.08 -5.56
CA TYR A 94 9.91 -14.42 -5.87
C TYR A 94 10.90 -13.27 -5.63
N LYS A 95 10.44 -12.06 -5.34
CA LYS A 95 11.35 -10.93 -5.08
C LYS A 95 11.00 -10.18 -3.80
N LEU A 96 9.76 -9.74 -3.65
CA LEU A 96 9.36 -8.91 -2.51
C LEU A 96 9.51 -9.69 -1.21
N ILE A 97 8.85 -10.85 -1.08
CA ILE A 97 8.93 -11.69 0.12
C ILE A 97 10.39 -12.07 0.44
N PRO A 98 11.18 -12.64 -0.50
CA PRO A 98 12.59 -12.93 -0.25
C PRO A 98 13.43 -11.72 0.15
N SER A 99 13.19 -10.55 -0.44
CA SER A 99 13.93 -9.33 -0.09
C SER A 99 13.67 -8.86 1.34
N ILE A 100 12.46 -9.08 1.85
CA ILE A 100 12.13 -8.74 3.24
C ILE A 100 12.82 -9.74 4.19
N ILE A 101 12.75 -11.05 3.88
CA ILE A 101 13.41 -12.10 4.67
C ILE A 101 14.91 -11.85 4.78
N ASN A 102 15.56 -11.48 3.67
CA ASN A 102 16.99 -11.25 3.59
C ASN A 102 17.41 -9.82 3.96
N VAL A 103 16.47 -8.94 4.33
CA VAL A 103 16.72 -7.52 4.63
C VAL A 103 17.43 -6.79 3.48
N ASP A 104 17.11 -7.17 2.24
CA ASP A 104 17.65 -6.58 1.01
C ASP A 104 16.74 -5.42 0.56
N PHE A 105 17.04 -4.22 1.04
CA PHE A 105 16.25 -3.02 0.72
C PHE A 105 16.30 -2.66 -0.77
N ASP A 106 17.41 -2.89 -1.47
CA ASP A 106 17.55 -2.52 -2.88
C ASP A 106 16.66 -3.38 -3.77
N THR A 107 16.59 -4.69 -3.51
CA THR A 107 15.65 -5.59 -4.21
C THR A 107 14.22 -5.29 -3.80
N PHE A 108 13.95 -5.06 -2.52
CA PHE A 108 12.63 -4.66 -2.03
C PHE A 108 12.13 -3.41 -2.77
N SER A 109 12.95 -2.36 -2.79
CA SER A 109 12.60 -1.04 -3.31
C SER A 109 12.37 -1.04 -4.82
N ARG A 110 13.26 -1.69 -5.59
CA ARG A 110 13.07 -1.89 -7.03
C ARG A 110 11.82 -2.72 -7.33
N THR A 111 11.51 -3.72 -6.51
CA THR A 111 10.33 -4.57 -6.70
C THR A 111 9.04 -3.81 -6.42
N ILE A 112 8.98 -3.02 -5.35
CA ILE A 112 7.84 -2.13 -5.09
C ILE A 112 7.64 -1.15 -6.25
N ASN A 113 8.70 -0.49 -6.71
CA ASN A 113 8.62 0.44 -7.84
C ASN A 113 8.11 -0.26 -9.12
N GLN A 114 8.60 -1.47 -9.39
CA GLN A 114 8.13 -2.27 -10.52
C GLN A 114 6.64 -2.59 -10.40
N ILE A 115 6.17 -3.03 -9.21
CA ILE A 115 4.76 -3.32 -8.95
C ILE A 115 3.91 -2.06 -9.15
N ASN A 116 4.36 -0.91 -8.64
CA ASN A 116 3.64 0.36 -8.79
C ASN A 116 3.55 0.83 -10.26
N SER A 117 4.49 0.43 -11.12
CA SER A 117 4.47 0.77 -12.55
C SER A 117 3.50 -0.07 -13.39
N ILE A 118 2.98 -1.19 -12.85
CA ILE A 118 2.10 -2.13 -13.54
C ILE A 118 0.74 -2.25 -12.83
N GLY A 119 -0.29 -2.71 -13.54
CA GLY A 119 -1.63 -2.86 -12.97
C GLY A 119 -2.34 -1.53 -12.68
N THR A 120 -3.00 -1.44 -11.52
CA THR A 120 -3.92 -0.35 -11.16
C THR A 120 -3.24 0.89 -10.60
N LYS A 121 -2.08 0.75 -9.95
CA LYS A 121 -1.46 1.83 -9.16
C LYS A 121 -1.19 3.10 -9.96
N LYS A 122 -0.75 2.98 -11.23
CA LYS A 122 -0.56 4.12 -12.13
C LYS A 122 -1.84 4.95 -12.35
N TYR A 123 -3.01 4.30 -12.34
CA TYR A 123 -4.30 5.00 -12.47
C TYR A 123 -4.71 5.64 -11.14
N GLU A 124 -4.47 4.94 -10.02
CA GLU A 124 -4.69 5.48 -8.67
C GLU A 124 -3.88 6.77 -8.47
N GLU A 125 -2.64 6.81 -8.96
CA GLU A 125 -1.78 8.00 -8.90
C GLU A 125 -2.20 9.09 -9.88
N ALA A 126 -2.64 8.73 -11.09
CA ALA A 126 -3.03 9.68 -12.12
C ALA A 126 -4.30 10.47 -11.78
N ILE A 127 -5.18 9.93 -10.92
CA ILE A 127 -6.41 10.61 -10.50
C ILE A 127 -6.20 11.54 -9.29
N GLN A 128 -5.01 11.51 -8.67
CA GLN A 128 -4.74 12.32 -7.49
C GLN A 128 -4.69 13.81 -7.80
N HIS A 129 -5.03 14.63 -6.80
CA HIS A 129 -4.86 16.06 -6.88
C HIS A 129 -3.37 16.46 -6.98
N LYS A 130 -3.11 17.63 -7.58
CA LYS A 130 -1.75 18.14 -7.86
C LYS A 130 -0.85 18.14 -6.62
N LYS A 131 -1.38 18.44 -5.43
CA LYS A 131 -0.61 18.43 -4.18
C LYS A 131 -0.08 17.03 -3.86
N THR A 132 -0.94 16.02 -3.93
CA THR A 132 -0.54 14.61 -3.73
C THR A 132 0.46 14.17 -4.79
N THR A 133 0.29 14.59 -6.06
CA THR A 133 1.26 14.30 -7.14
C THR A 133 2.63 14.92 -6.88
N VAL A 134 2.69 16.14 -6.35
CA VAL A 134 3.97 16.77 -5.95
C VAL A 134 4.58 15.98 -4.81
N LEU A 135 3.80 15.67 -3.77
CA LEU A 135 4.28 14.93 -2.60
C LEU A 135 4.86 13.56 -2.96
N ILE A 136 4.19 12.76 -3.80
CA ILE A 136 4.73 11.47 -4.23
C ILE A 136 6.03 11.61 -5.02
N ASN A 137 6.15 12.67 -5.84
CA ASN A 137 7.38 12.93 -6.59
C ASN A 137 8.53 13.32 -5.66
N GLU A 138 8.29 14.14 -4.63
CA GLU A 138 9.31 14.44 -3.62
C GLU A 138 9.70 13.18 -2.83
N CYS A 139 8.74 12.33 -2.44
CA CYS A 139 9.02 11.05 -1.79
C CYS A 139 9.90 10.14 -2.66
N ARG A 140 9.65 10.10 -3.98
CA ARG A 140 10.42 9.31 -4.95
C ARG A 140 11.87 9.77 -5.14
N LYS A 141 12.19 11.03 -4.81
CA LYS A 141 13.59 11.50 -4.77
C LYS A 141 14.37 10.89 -3.62
N ILE A 142 13.69 10.45 -2.56
CA ILE A 142 14.28 9.78 -1.39
C ILE A 142 14.33 8.28 -1.59
N SER A 143 13.21 7.68 -1.99
CA SER A 143 13.08 6.24 -2.15
C SER A 143 12.18 5.91 -3.33
N SER A 144 12.64 5.04 -4.23
CA SER A 144 11.80 4.52 -5.31
C SER A 144 10.65 3.64 -4.81
N ALA A 145 10.71 3.19 -3.55
CA ALA A 145 9.64 2.50 -2.84
C ALA A 145 8.59 3.46 -2.24
N ALA A 146 8.19 4.48 -3.01
CA ALA A 146 7.16 5.44 -2.63
C ALA A 146 5.90 5.30 -3.49
N ALA A 147 4.74 5.35 -2.85
CA ALA A 147 3.44 5.22 -3.51
C ALA A 147 2.34 5.93 -2.73
N ILE A 148 1.15 6.03 -3.34
CA ILE A 148 -0.07 6.35 -2.59
C ILE A 148 -0.70 5.10 -1.99
N SER A 149 -1.33 5.27 -0.82
CA SER A 149 -2.16 4.25 -0.19
C SER A 149 -3.56 4.27 -0.78
N SER A 150 -3.94 3.20 -1.47
CA SER A 150 -5.23 3.06 -2.17
C SER A 150 -5.58 4.31 -3.00
N MET A 151 -6.77 4.87 -2.83
CA MET A 151 -7.26 6.05 -3.55
C MET A 151 -6.76 7.39 -2.98
N GLY A 152 -5.71 7.36 -2.14
CA GLY A 152 -5.08 8.54 -1.58
C GLY A 152 -5.86 9.17 -0.41
N PRO A 153 -5.51 10.40 0.01
CA PRO A 153 -4.38 11.20 -0.46
C PRO A 153 -3.07 10.80 0.25
N THR A 154 -3.10 9.83 1.16
CA THR A 154 -1.94 9.40 1.94
C THR A 154 -0.85 8.83 1.02
N THR A 155 0.30 9.47 1.03
CA THR A 155 1.53 8.96 0.42
C THR A 155 2.35 8.26 1.48
N TYR A 156 2.99 7.16 1.12
CA TYR A 156 3.95 6.49 1.97
C TYR A 156 5.25 6.24 1.21
N LEU A 157 6.35 6.09 1.94
CA LEU A 157 7.59 5.59 1.39
C LEU A 157 8.30 4.68 2.39
N PHE A 158 9.01 3.70 1.86
CA PHE A 158 9.87 2.83 2.65
C PHE A 158 11.30 3.32 2.62
N THR A 159 12.01 3.22 3.75
CA THR A 159 13.44 3.57 3.87
C THR A 159 14.20 2.55 4.72
N THR A 160 15.53 2.62 4.64
CA THR A 160 16.41 2.00 5.63
C THR A 160 16.54 2.89 6.87
N ARG A 161 16.92 2.29 8.00
CA ARG A 161 17.27 3.05 9.20
C ARG A 161 18.35 4.10 8.90
N GLY A 162 18.15 5.30 9.43
CA GLY A 162 19.10 6.41 9.27
C GLY A 162 18.95 7.22 7.97
N THR A 163 17.99 6.87 7.09
CA THR A 163 17.70 7.70 5.91
C THR A 163 17.12 9.06 6.34
N ALA A 164 17.75 10.15 5.87
CA ALA A 164 17.31 11.51 6.19
C ALA A 164 16.11 11.93 5.33
N ILE A 165 15.01 12.28 6.00
CA ILE A 165 13.76 12.76 5.37
C ILE A 165 13.42 14.22 5.73
N SER A 166 14.37 14.94 6.32
CA SER A 166 14.17 16.25 6.96
C SER A 166 13.53 17.32 6.07
N HIS A 167 13.77 17.30 4.76
CA HIS A 167 13.18 18.26 3.82
C HIS A 167 11.67 18.05 3.58
N LEU A 168 11.14 16.85 3.85
CA LEU A 168 9.71 16.58 3.81
C LEU A 168 9.02 16.81 5.16
N ASN A 169 9.74 16.72 6.27
CA ASN A 169 9.13 16.77 7.60
C ASN A 169 8.51 18.14 7.95
N TYR A 170 8.98 19.21 7.32
CA TYR A 170 8.62 20.59 7.65
C TYR A 170 8.05 21.31 6.44
N HIS A 171 6.90 20.84 5.94
CA HIS A 171 6.13 21.56 4.93
C HIS A 171 4.72 21.84 5.43
N ASP A 172 4.24 23.07 5.23
CA ASP A 172 2.90 23.48 5.67
C ASP A 172 1.76 22.78 4.91
N ASP A 173 2.06 21.99 3.88
CA ASP A 173 1.07 21.37 3.01
C ASP A 173 0.73 19.93 3.37
N TRP A 174 1.45 19.28 4.29
CA TRP A 174 1.15 17.91 4.71
C TRP A 174 1.47 17.66 6.18
N LYS A 175 0.92 16.57 6.71
CA LYS A 175 1.30 16.01 8.01
C LYS A 175 2.20 14.80 7.79
N HIS A 176 3.22 14.65 8.62
CA HIS A 176 4.15 13.52 8.58
C HIS A 176 3.96 12.63 9.81
N TYR A 177 3.99 11.32 9.59
CA TYR A 177 4.00 10.28 10.61
C TYR A 177 5.07 9.26 10.26
N ASN A 178 5.75 8.73 11.26
CA ASN A 178 6.80 7.74 11.10
C ASN A 178 6.45 6.49 11.93
N TYR A 179 6.71 5.32 11.36
CA TYR A 179 6.60 4.03 12.01
C TYR A 179 7.97 3.34 11.99
N GLU A 180 8.51 3.09 13.18
CA GLU A 180 9.78 2.37 13.42
C GLU A 180 9.57 0.98 14.02
#